data_AF-A0A414EX14-F1
#
_entry.id   AF-A0A414EX14-F1
#
_cell.length_a   1.000
_cell.length_b   1.000
_cell.length_c   1.000
_cell.angle_alpha   90.00
_cell.angle_beta   90.00
_cell.angle_gamma   90.00
#
_symmetry.space_group_name_H-M   'P 1'
#
loop_
_entity.id
_entity.type
_entity.pdbx_description
1 polymer ?
#
loop_
_entity_poly.entity_id
_entity_poly.type
_entity_poly.pdbx_seq_one_letter_code
_entity_poly.pdbx_strand_id
1 'polypeptide(L)'
;MGEEIMNSVTHGVGCLLGIAGLVLLIVFAALRGGGPAHMAAAIVYGVSIILEYLASTLYHAIQPARAKRVFRIIDHSCIYLLIAGSYTPFCLITLANDGGAALFFAVWAIAIIGIALECFMRERQPHWVSGLVYLLMGWLVVFKLPALVALLNPVALALLAVGGVCYTVGVPFYIAKNVRYLHSVFHLWVLAGSIFQFMAVILFVI
;
A
#
# COMPACT_ATOMS: atom_id res chain seq x y z
N MET A 1 3.34 21.89 -14.16
CA MET A 1 2.31 22.30 -13.18
C MET A 1 1.08 21.41 -13.21
N GLY A 2 0.39 21.22 -14.35
CA GLY A 2 -0.86 20.43 -14.39
C GLY A 2 -0.75 18.99 -13.87
N GLU A 3 0.34 18.28 -14.16
CA GLU A 3 0.58 16.90 -13.68
C GLU A 3 0.75 16.82 -12.16
N GLU A 4 1.53 17.74 -11.55
CA GLU A 4 1.71 17.81 -10.09
C GLU A 4 0.38 18.10 -9.36
N ILE A 5 -0.47 18.96 -9.94
CA ILE A 5 -1.81 19.22 -9.40
C ILE A 5 -2.66 17.96 -9.46
N MET A 6 -2.66 17.26 -10.60
CA MET A 6 -3.41 16.02 -10.75
C MET A 6 -2.95 14.97 -9.74
N ASN A 7 -1.64 14.76 -9.60
CA ASN A 7 -1.06 13.83 -8.64
C ASN A 7 -1.45 14.16 -7.19
N SER A 8 -1.39 15.44 -6.82
CA SER A 8 -1.76 15.90 -5.48
C SER A 8 -3.25 15.72 -5.22
N VAL A 9 -4.12 16.04 -6.19
CA VAL A 9 -5.57 15.88 -6.05
C VAL A 9 -5.98 14.41 -5.97
N THR A 10 -5.46 13.54 -6.86
CA THR A 10 -5.83 12.13 -6.89
C THR A 10 -5.48 11.43 -5.58
N HIS A 11 -4.28 11.69 -5.05
CA HIS A 11 -3.87 11.11 -3.76
C HIS A 11 -4.50 11.85 -2.58
N GLY A 12 -4.85 13.13 -2.70
CA GLY A 12 -5.61 13.85 -1.68
C GLY A 12 -7.00 13.23 -1.46
N VAL A 13 -7.68 12.85 -2.55
CA VAL A 13 -8.92 12.07 -2.48
C VAL A 13 -8.66 10.70 -1.84
N GLY A 14 -7.59 10.01 -2.23
CA GLY A 14 -7.16 8.76 -1.59
C GLY A 14 -6.96 8.89 -0.07
N CYS A 15 -6.40 10.00 0.40
CA CYS A 15 -6.20 10.27 1.82
C CYS A 15 -7.54 10.40 2.57
N LEU A 16 -8.50 11.13 2.00
CA LEU A 16 -9.84 11.28 2.59
C LEU A 16 -10.58 9.93 2.63
N LEU A 17 -10.50 9.15 1.55
CA LEU A 17 -11.02 7.79 1.51
C LEU A 17 -10.32 6.89 2.54
N GLY A 18 -9.01 7.06 2.74
CA GLY A 18 -8.23 6.34 3.76
C GLY A 18 -8.68 6.64 5.18
N ILE A 19 -8.97 7.91 5.50
CA ILE A 19 -9.51 8.30 6.80
C ILE A 19 -10.87 7.64 7.04
N ALA A 20 -11.79 7.73 6.07
CA ALA A 20 -13.07 7.05 6.15
C ALA A 20 -12.90 5.52 6.27
N GLY A 21 -11.97 4.94 5.50
CA GLY A 21 -11.64 3.53 5.51
C GLY A 21 -11.11 3.05 6.86
N LEU A 22 -10.20 3.78 7.50
CA LEU A 22 -9.70 3.47 8.84
C LEU A 22 -10.84 3.46 9.87
N VAL A 23 -11.73 4.45 9.84
CA VAL A 23 -12.89 4.49 10.74
C VAL A 23 -13.76 3.25 10.54
N LEU A 24 -14.06 2.90 9.28
CA LEU A 24 -14.87 1.72 8.97
C LEU A 24 -14.19 0.41 9.42
N LEU A 25 -12.88 0.26 9.20
CA LEU A 25 -12.12 -0.90 9.65
C LEU A 25 -12.15 -1.06 11.17
N ILE A 26 -11.94 0.03 11.92
CA ILE A 26 -11.99 0.02 13.39
C ILE A 26 -13.39 -0.35 13.88
N VAL A 27 -14.43 0.27 13.32
CA VAL A 27 -15.82 0.01 13.72
C VAL A 27 -16.19 -1.45 13.44
N PHE A 28 -15.84 -1.99 12.26
CA PHE A 28 -16.14 -3.37 11.91
C PHE A 28 -15.36 -4.36 12.79
N ALA A 29 -14.07 -4.10 13.02
CA ALA A 29 -13.25 -4.92 13.92
C ALA A 29 -13.83 -4.98 15.35
N ALA A 30 -14.38 -3.86 15.84
CA ALA A 30 -15.02 -3.79 17.15
C ALA A 30 -16.38 -4.53 17.18
N LEU A 31 -17.24 -4.29 16.18
CA LEU A 31 -18.60 -4.84 16.15
C LEU A 31 -18.64 -6.34 15.87
N ARG A 32 -17.70 -6.86 15.06
CA ARG A 32 -17.63 -8.29 14.71
C ARG A 32 -16.94 -9.14 15.77
N GLY A 33 -16.37 -8.52 16.81
CA GLY A 33 -15.82 -9.23 17.97
C GLY A 33 -14.53 -10.02 17.69
N GLY A 34 -13.77 -9.67 16.65
CA GLY A 34 -12.57 -10.40 16.22
C GLY A 34 -11.35 -10.33 17.17
N GLY A 35 -11.48 -9.62 18.30
CA GLY A 35 -10.45 -9.52 19.31
C GLY A 35 -9.27 -8.61 18.92
N PRO A 36 -8.17 -8.62 19.71
CA PRO A 36 -7.07 -7.67 19.57
C PRO A 36 -6.36 -7.69 18.21
N ALA A 37 -6.27 -8.87 17.57
CA ALA A 37 -5.60 -9.01 16.27
C ALA A 37 -6.35 -8.26 15.16
N HIS A 38 -7.68 -8.29 15.16
CA HIS A 38 -8.50 -7.55 14.19
C HIS A 38 -8.33 -6.04 14.36
N MET A 39 -8.35 -5.56 15.61
CA MET A 39 -8.14 -4.14 15.90
C MET A 39 -6.74 -3.67 15.48
N ALA A 40 -5.70 -4.44 15.81
CA ALA A 40 -4.33 -4.12 15.41
C ALA A 40 -4.18 -4.09 13.88
N ALA A 41 -4.72 -5.09 13.18
CA ALA A 41 -4.67 -5.14 11.72
C ALA A 41 -5.43 -3.99 11.06
N ALA A 42 -6.62 -3.65 11.56
CA ALA A 42 -7.41 -2.52 11.10
C ALA A 42 -6.65 -1.19 11.23
N ILE A 43 -6.03 -0.95 12.40
CA ILE A 43 -5.26 0.27 12.66
C ILE A 43 -4.03 0.33 11.77
N VAL A 44 -3.24 -0.75 11.72
CA VAL A 44 -1.99 -0.79 10.95
C VAL A 44 -2.26 -0.56 9.46
N TYR A 45 -3.26 -1.23 8.90
CA TYR A 45 -3.60 -1.09 7.49
C TYR A 45 -4.22 0.27 7.18
N GLY A 46 -5.18 0.73 7.98
CA GLY A 46 -5.82 2.04 7.73
C GLY A 46 -4.85 3.21 7.89
N VAL A 47 -3.94 3.16 8.88
CA VAL A 47 -2.90 4.18 9.05
C VAL A 47 -1.92 4.16 7.88
N SER A 48 -1.51 2.99 7.38
CA SER A 48 -0.58 2.93 6.24
C SER A 48 -1.18 3.53 4.96
N ILE A 49 -2.48 3.31 4.70
CA ILE A 49 -3.22 3.98 3.62
C ILE A 49 -3.14 5.51 3.78
N ILE A 50 -3.49 6.03 4.97
CA ILE A 50 -3.51 7.48 5.20
C ILE A 50 -2.11 8.07 5.01
N LEU A 51 -1.07 7.43 5.55
CA LEU A 51 0.30 7.92 5.46
C LEU A 51 0.79 7.97 4.01
N GLU A 52 0.53 6.94 3.22
CA GLU A 52 0.89 6.92 1.79
C GLU A 52 0.24 8.06 1.02
N TYR A 53 -1.08 8.14 1.09
CA TYR A 53 -1.80 9.13 0.31
C TYR A 53 -1.54 10.56 0.78
N LEU A 54 -1.36 10.78 2.09
CA LEU A 54 -0.99 12.08 2.63
C LEU A 54 0.42 12.48 2.20
N ALA A 55 1.41 11.59 2.37
CA ALA A 55 2.79 11.86 2.01
C ALA A 55 2.91 12.22 0.53
N SER A 56 2.21 11.49 -0.32
CA SER A 56 2.20 11.72 -1.76
C SER A 56 1.52 13.02 -2.16
N THR A 57 0.38 13.33 -1.52
CA THR A 57 -0.31 14.61 -1.70
C THR A 57 0.61 15.78 -1.40
N LEU A 58 1.32 15.72 -0.27
CA LEU A 58 2.23 16.76 0.18
C LEU A 58 3.47 16.85 -0.72
N TYR A 59 4.04 15.73 -1.14
CA TYR A 59 5.18 15.70 -2.06
C TYR A 59 4.89 16.44 -3.38
N HIS A 60 3.71 16.22 -3.95
CA HIS A 60 3.31 16.86 -5.20
C HIS A 60 2.83 18.30 -5.04
N ALA A 61 2.26 18.66 -3.87
CA ALA A 61 1.85 20.03 -3.58
C ALA A 61 3.04 20.98 -3.32
N ILE A 62 4.08 20.49 -2.63
CA ILE A 62 5.20 21.30 -2.15
C ILE A 62 6.16 21.66 -3.28
N GLN A 63 6.38 22.96 -3.48
CA GLN A 63 7.28 23.50 -4.51
C GLN A 63 8.73 23.74 -4.03
N PRO A 64 8.98 24.23 -2.80
CA PRO A 64 10.35 24.55 -2.36
C PRO A 64 11.29 23.33 -2.42
N ALA A 65 12.40 23.44 -3.15
CA ALA A 65 13.26 22.31 -3.49
C ALA A 65 13.80 21.52 -2.28
N ARG A 66 14.16 22.21 -1.18
CA ARG A 66 14.64 21.56 0.05
C ARG A 66 13.54 20.75 0.73
N ALA A 67 12.33 21.31 0.84
CA ALA A 67 11.18 20.60 1.40
C ALA A 67 10.76 19.44 0.48
N LYS A 68 10.66 19.67 -0.84
CA LYS A 68 10.29 18.65 -1.82
C LYS A 68 11.22 17.43 -1.78
N ARG A 69 12.51 17.62 -1.50
CA ARG A 69 13.48 16.53 -1.30
C ARG A 69 13.14 15.64 -0.11
N VAL A 70 12.77 16.23 1.03
CA VAL A 70 12.37 15.49 2.25
C VAL A 70 11.05 14.76 2.01
N PHE A 71 10.04 15.45 1.49
CA PHE A 71 8.73 14.83 1.23
C PHE A 71 8.79 13.71 0.20
N ARG A 72 9.73 13.77 -0.76
CA ARG A 72 9.98 12.67 -1.68
C ARG A 72 10.44 11.38 -0.97
N ILE A 73 11.32 11.51 0.02
CA ILE A 73 11.81 10.37 0.80
C ILE A 73 10.64 9.79 1.63
N ILE A 74 9.83 10.66 2.24
CA ILE A 74 8.66 10.25 3.02
C ILE A 74 7.65 9.52 2.13
N ASP A 75 7.26 10.12 1.00
CA ASP A 75 6.36 9.54 -0.01
C ASP A 75 6.80 8.12 -0.42
N HIS A 76 8.06 7.95 -0.81
CA HIS A 76 8.54 6.63 -1.23
C HIS A 76 8.76 5.63 -0.10
N SER A 77 8.97 6.12 1.13
CA SER A 77 9.00 5.28 2.33
C SER A 77 7.60 4.77 2.67
N CYS A 78 6.57 5.60 2.46
CA CYS A 78 5.19 5.21 2.71
C CYS A 78 4.71 4.11 1.76
N ILE A 79 5.26 3.98 0.54
CA ILE A 79 4.95 2.85 -0.35
C ILE A 79 5.31 1.51 0.32
N TYR A 80 6.51 1.42 0.93
CA TYR A 80 6.92 0.24 1.69
C TYR A 80 5.97 -0.03 2.87
N LEU A 81 5.58 1.02 3.59
CA LEU A 81 4.64 0.91 4.72
C LEU A 81 3.25 0.46 4.26
N LEU A 82 2.76 0.96 3.12
CA LEU A 82 1.47 0.56 2.58
C LEU A 82 1.47 -0.91 2.20
N ILE A 83 2.51 -1.39 1.51
CA ILE A 83 2.64 -2.81 1.16
C ILE A 83 2.68 -3.66 2.43
N ALA A 84 3.49 -3.31 3.44
CA ALA A 84 3.52 -4.07 4.69
C ALA A 84 2.19 -4.02 5.46
N GLY A 85 1.56 -2.85 5.50
CA GLY A 85 0.26 -2.64 6.12
C GLY A 85 -0.84 -3.46 5.46
N SER A 86 -0.86 -3.55 4.12
CA SER A 86 -1.90 -4.31 3.40
C SER A 86 -1.80 -5.82 3.56
N TYR A 87 -0.62 -6.34 3.86
CA TYR A 87 -0.43 -7.75 4.25
C TYR A 87 -0.93 -8.05 5.66
N THR A 88 -0.92 -7.06 6.54
CA THR A 88 -1.12 -7.26 7.99
C THR A 88 -2.45 -7.97 8.33
N PRO A 89 -3.61 -7.56 7.77
CA PRO A 89 -4.88 -8.25 8.02
C PRO A 89 -4.86 -9.73 7.58
N PHE A 90 -4.36 -10.02 6.38
CA PHE A 90 -4.28 -11.39 5.89
C PHE A 90 -3.33 -12.25 6.73
N CYS A 91 -2.20 -11.71 7.15
CA CYS A 91 -1.22 -12.45 7.93
C CYS A 91 -1.66 -12.72 9.38
N LEU A 92 -2.24 -11.71 10.05
CA LEU A 92 -2.60 -11.82 11.47
C LEU A 92 -3.97 -12.46 11.70
N ILE A 93 -4.84 -12.48 10.69
CA ILE A 93 -6.21 -12.98 10.82
C ILE A 93 -6.40 -14.22 9.96
N THR A 94 -6.40 -14.07 8.63
CA THR A 94 -6.70 -15.18 7.71
C THR A 94 -5.67 -16.32 7.83
N LEU A 95 -4.38 -15.97 7.87
CA LEU A 95 -3.27 -16.93 7.89
C LEU A 95 -2.70 -17.15 9.30
N ALA A 96 -3.42 -16.78 10.36
CA ALA A 96 -2.91 -16.83 11.73
C ALA A 96 -2.30 -18.20 12.10
N ASN A 97 -2.93 -19.28 11.63
CA ASN A 97 -2.51 -20.67 11.88
C ASN A 97 -1.78 -21.32 10.69
N ASP A 98 -1.61 -20.61 9.58
CA ASP A 98 -1.10 -21.14 8.31
C ASP A 98 0.23 -20.47 7.89
N GLY A 99 1.00 -20.04 8.90
CA GLY A 99 2.29 -19.39 8.74
C GLY A 99 2.20 -17.91 8.33
N GLY A 100 1.11 -17.24 8.68
CA GLY A 100 0.94 -15.79 8.52
C GLY A 100 1.99 -14.97 9.27
N ALA A 101 2.41 -15.41 10.46
CA ALA A 101 3.48 -14.74 11.22
C ALA A 101 4.81 -14.67 10.45
N ALA A 102 5.21 -15.76 9.78
CA ALA A 102 6.44 -15.78 8.99
C ALA A 102 6.38 -14.80 7.81
N LEU A 103 5.24 -14.77 7.09
CA LEU A 103 5.03 -13.81 6.00
C LEU A 103 4.98 -12.36 6.51
N PHE A 104 4.31 -12.12 7.64
CA PHE A 104 4.25 -10.81 8.29
C PHE A 104 5.65 -10.28 8.59
N PHE A 105 6.48 -11.03 9.32
CA PHE A 105 7.82 -10.57 9.68
C PHE A 105 8.73 -10.43 8.45
N ALA A 106 8.60 -11.30 7.45
CA ALA A 106 9.37 -11.18 6.22
C ALA A 106 9.05 -9.87 5.47
N VAL A 107 7.75 -9.58 5.26
CA VAL A 107 7.31 -8.37 4.55
C VAL A 107 7.70 -7.12 5.35
N TRP A 108 7.48 -7.10 6.66
CA TRP A 108 7.85 -5.95 7.50
C TRP A 108 9.36 -5.72 7.59
N ALA A 109 10.17 -6.79 7.65
CA ALA A 109 11.63 -6.65 7.62
C ALA A 109 12.11 -6.02 6.30
N ILE A 110 11.57 -6.49 5.17
CA ILE A 110 11.88 -5.91 3.85
C ILE A 110 11.42 -4.45 3.78
N ALA A 111 10.25 -4.13 4.34
CA ALA A 111 9.75 -2.75 4.41
C ALA A 111 10.69 -1.83 5.18
N ILE A 112 11.12 -2.25 6.38
CA ILE A 112 12.01 -1.47 7.24
C ILE A 112 13.37 -1.27 6.56
N ILE A 113 13.94 -2.33 5.96
CA ILE A 113 15.18 -2.24 5.20
C ILE A 113 15.01 -1.30 4.00
N GLY A 114 13.90 -1.42 3.27
CA GLY A 114 13.56 -0.56 2.14
C GLY A 114 13.46 0.91 2.52
N ILE A 115 12.79 1.22 3.64
CA ILE A 115 12.69 2.58 4.19
C ILE A 115 14.06 3.11 4.62
N ALA A 116 14.89 2.30 5.27
CA ALA A 116 16.24 2.70 5.62
C ALA A 116 17.07 3.04 4.37
N LEU A 117 17.03 2.18 3.34
CA LEU A 117 17.71 2.43 2.08
C LEU A 117 17.18 3.69 1.38
N GLU A 118 15.87 3.93 1.43
CA GLU A 118 15.23 5.13 0.90
C GLU A 118 15.74 6.40 1.61
N CYS A 119 15.86 6.36 2.94
CA CYS A 119 16.39 7.48 3.72
C CYS A 119 17.87 7.82 3.42
N PHE A 120 18.71 6.82 3.18
CA PHE A 120 20.16 7.03 3.03
C PHE A 120 20.66 7.07 1.58
N MET A 121 20.00 6.38 0.65
CA MET A 121 20.52 6.09 -0.68
C MET A 121 19.66 6.64 -1.82
N ARG A 122 18.49 7.25 -1.53
CA ARG A 122 17.56 7.68 -2.58
C ARG A 122 18.17 8.61 -3.63
N GLU A 123 19.04 9.55 -3.24
CA GLU A 123 19.66 10.46 -4.23
C GLU A 123 20.64 9.76 -5.18
N ARG A 124 21.09 8.55 -4.83
CA ARG A 124 22.08 7.77 -5.58
C ARG A 124 21.47 6.58 -6.32
N GLN A 125 20.24 6.19 -6.02
CA GLN A 125 19.60 5.00 -6.58
C GLN A 125 18.70 5.31 -7.77
N PRO A 126 18.76 4.51 -8.85
CA PRO A 126 17.79 4.59 -9.93
C PRO A 126 16.39 4.26 -9.42
N HIS A 127 15.41 5.09 -9.76
CA HIS A 127 14.02 4.96 -9.30
C HIS A 127 13.35 3.63 -9.70
N TRP A 128 13.81 2.97 -10.78
CA TRP A 128 13.30 1.67 -11.21
C TRP A 128 13.68 0.54 -10.24
N VAL A 129 14.78 0.69 -9.48
CA VAL A 129 15.21 -0.31 -8.49
C VAL A 129 14.20 -0.37 -7.36
N SER A 130 13.82 0.77 -6.78
CA SER A 130 12.77 0.81 -5.75
C SER A 130 11.45 0.26 -6.29
N GLY A 131 11.09 0.59 -7.54
CA GLY A 131 9.91 0.04 -8.23
C GLY A 131 9.91 -1.48 -8.30
N LEU A 132 11.05 -2.09 -8.62
CA LEU A 132 11.21 -3.55 -8.65
C LEU A 132 11.07 -4.16 -7.25
N VAL A 133 11.67 -3.54 -6.23
CA VAL A 133 11.55 -4.02 -4.84
C VAL A 133 10.10 -3.96 -4.38
N TYR A 134 9.38 -2.87 -4.66
CA TYR A 134 7.95 -2.75 -4.36
C TYR A 134 7.14 -3.88 -5.00
N LEU A 135 7.38 -4.16 -6.27
CA LEU A 135 6.66 -5.20 -7.00
C LEU A 135 6.96 -6.59 -6.42
N LEU A 136 8.23 -6.92 -6.19
CA LEU A 136 8.63 -8.21 -5.61
C LEU A 136 8.05 -8.40 -4.20
N MET A 137 8.15 -7.37 -3.36
CA MET A 137 7.57 -7.36 -2.03
C MET A 137 6.04 -7.54 -2.08
N GLY A 138 5.37 -6.86 -3.01
CA GLY A 138 3.93 -6.95 -3.22
C GLY A 138 3.44 -8.33 -3.65
N TRP A 139 4.29 -9.14 -4.28
CA TRP A 139 3.96 -10.50 -4.74
C TRP A 139 4.39 -11.63 -3.79
N LEU A 140 4.96 -11.34 -2.62
CA LEU A 140 5.31 -12.36 -1.62
C LEU A 140 4.13 -13.20 -1.15
N VAL A 141 2.91 -12.69 -1.29
CA VAL A 141 1.65 -13.40 -1.03
C VAL A 141 1.51 -14.70 -1.80
N VAL A 142 2.19 -14.85 -2.96
CA VAL A 142 2.15 -16.07 -3.79
C VAL A 142 2.65 -17.29 -3.02
N PHE A 143 3.62 -17.13 -2.13
CA PHE A 143 4.12 -18.22 -1.28
C PHE A 143 3.07 -18.76 -0.30
N LYS A 144 1.99 -18.00 -0.06
CA LYS A 144 0.84 -18.39 0.76
C LYS A 144 -0.46 -18.52 -0.05
N LEU A 145 -0.37 -18.47 -1.38
CA LEU A 145 -1.55 -18.56 -2.25
C LEU A 145 -2.36 -19.85 -2.03
N PRO A 146 -1.77 -21.05 -1.88
CA PRO A 146 -2.56 -22.26 -1.62
C PRO A 146 -3.40 -22.16 -0.34
N ALA A 147 -2.83 -21.61 0.74
CA ALA A 147 -3.54 -21.38 1.99
C ALA A 147 -4.64 -20.33 1.82
N LEU A 148 -4.35 -19.22 1.12
CA LEU A 148 -5.34 -18.18 0.86
C LEU A 148 -6.50 -18.69 -0.01
N VAL A 149 -6.25 -19.54 -1.00
CA VAL A 149 -7.31 -20.17 -1.81
C VAL A 149 -8.22 -21.06 -0.96
N ALA A 150 -7.66 -21.75 0.03
CA ALA A 150 -8.42 -22.62 0.93
C ALA A 150 -9.21 -21.84 1.99
N LEU A 151 -8.68 -20.69 2.44
CA LEU A 151 -9.20 -19.96 3.61
C LEU A 151 -10.05 -18.74 3.26
N LEU A 152 -9.82 -18.10 2.11
CA LEU A 152 -10.56 -16.92 1.69
C LEU A 152 -11.79 -17.26 0.86
N ASN A 153 -12.81 -16.43 0.99
CA ASN A 153 -13.91 -16.40 0.04
C ASN A 153 -13.37 -16.15 -1.39
N PRO A 154 -13.86 -16.85 -2.43
CA PRO A 154 -13.42 -16.64 -3.81
C PRO A 154 -13.52 -15.19 -4.29
N VAL A 155 -14.53 -14.44 -3.82
CA VAL A 155 -14.67 -13.01 -4.11
C VAL A 155 -13.55 -12.19 -3.47
N ALA A 156 -13.17 -12.50 -2.23
CA ALA A 156 -12.05 -11.85 -1.55
C ALA A 156 -10.72 -12.11 -2.29
N LEU A 157 -10.52 -13.35 -2.74
CA LEU A 157 -9.35 -13.73 -3.53
C LEU A 157 -9.31 -13.00 -4.87
N ALA A 158 -10.45 -12.86 -5.56
CA ALA A 158 -10.56 -12.11 -6.80
C ALA A 158 -10.25 -10.62 -6.59
N LEU A 159 -10.79 -10.00 -5.53
CA LEU A 159 -10.49 -8.61 -5.16
C LEU A 159 -9.00 -8.41 -4.86
N LEU A 160 -8.38 -9.32 -4.09
CA LEU A 160 -6.95 -9.31 -3.81
C LEU A 160 -6.12 -9.42 -5.09
N ALA A 161 -6.48 -10.35 -5.98
CA ALA A 161 -5.80 -10.56 -7.26
C ALA A 161 -5.93 -9.34 -8.19
N VAL A 162 -7.14 -8.79 -8.35
CA VAL A 162 -7.36 -7.56 -9.14
C VAL A 162 -6.58 -6.40 -8.57
N GLY A 163 -6.54 -6.25 -7.23
CA GLY A 163 -5.72 -5.23 -6.58
C GLY A 163 -4.22 -5.39 -6.89
N GLY A 164 -3.70 -6.61 -6.82
CA GLY A 164 -2.31 -6.93 -7.19
C GLY A 164 -1.99 -6.66 -8.66
N VAL A 165 -2.93 -6.96 -9.56
CA VAL A 165 -2.82 -6.66 -10.99
C VAL A 165 -2.81 -5.15 -11.22
N CYS A 166 -3.68 -4.37 -10.57
CA CYS A 166 -3.67 -2.91 -10.66
C CYS A 166 -2.31 -2.32 -10.30
N TYR A 167 -1.71 -2.76 -9.18
CA TYR A 167 -0.35 -2.33 -8.81
C TYR A 167 0.70 -2.71 -9.86
N THR A 168 0.63 -3.93 -10.39
CA THR A 168 1.58 -4.43 -11.40
C THR A 168 1.48 -3.65 -12.71
N VAL A 169 0.26 -3.39 -13.19
CA VAL A 169 -0.01 -2.59 -14.40
C VAL A 169 0.42 -1.14 -14.21
N GLY A 170 0.39 -0.61 -12.98
CA GLY A 170 0.92 0.70 -12.64
C GLY A 170 2.44 0.85 -12.87
N VAL A 171 3.22 -0.22 -12.68
CA VAL A 171 4.70 -0.15 -12.69
C VAL A 171 5.29 0.42 -13.99
N PRO A 172 4.88 -0.02 -15.20
CA PRO A 172 5.32 0.59 -16.45
C PRO A 172 5.12 2.11 -16.51
N PHE A 173 3.98 2.61 -16.02
CA PHE A 173 3.68 4.04 -16.01
C PHE A 173 4.56 4.82 -15.02
N TYR A 174 4.89 4.22 -13.87
CA TYR A 174 5.84 4.78 -12.91
C TYR A 174 7.27 4.87 -13.47
N ILE A 175 7.74 3.83 -14.16
CA ILE A 175 9.06 3.83 -14.80
C ILE A 175 9.10 4.88 -15.92
N ALA A 176 8.00 5.03 -16.67
CA ALA A 176 7.86 6.00 -17.75
C ALA A 176 7.44 7.41 -17.29
N LYS A 177 7.60 7.76 -16.00
CA LYS A 177 7.16 9.05 -15.42
C LYS A 177 7.75 10.32 -16.04
N ASN A 178 8.77 10.20 -16.90
CA ASN A 178 9.29 11.33 -17.67
C ASN A 178 8.38 11.73 -18.85
N VAL A 179 7.41 10.87 -19.20
CA VAL A 179 6.38 11.16 -20.21
C VAL A 179 5.19 11.81 -19.52
N ARG A 180 4.72 12.92 -20.10
CA ARG A 180 3.65 13.76 -19.55
C ARG A 180 2.42 12.94 -19.14
N TYR A 181 1.97 13.12 -17.90
CA TYR A 181 0.81 12.50 -17.26
C TYR A 181 0.90 10.99 -16.95
N LEU A 182 1.96 10.29 -17.37
CA LEU A 182 2.06 8.86 -17.04
C LEU A 182 2.24 8.63 -15.54
N HIS A 183 2.87 9.56 -14.81
CA HIS A 183 2.96 9.46 -13.35
C HIS A 183 1.57 9.57 -12.69
N SER A 184 0.69 10.39 -13.24
CA SER A 184 -0.68 10.49 -12.77
C SER A 184 -1.52 9.25 -13.10
N VAL A 185 -1.29 8.63 -14.27
CA VAL A 185 -1.93 7.35 -14.61
C VAL A 185 -1.48 6.27 -13.62
N PHE A 186 -0.20 6.26 -13.23
CA PHE A 186 0.29 5.42 -12.15
C PHE A 186 -0.47 5.66 -10.83
N HIS A 187 -0.67 6.92 -10.41
CA HIS A 187 -1.45 7.25 -9.21
C HIS A 187 -2.88 6.68 -9.24
N LEU A 188 -3.54 6.72 -10.40
CA LEU A 188 -4.87 6.13 -10.56
C LEU A 188 -4.87 4.60 -10.40
N TRP A 189 -3.86 3.91 -10.93
CA TRP A 189 -3.70 2.46 -10.76
C TRP A 189 -3.41 2.08 -9.30
N VAL A 190 -2.59 2.87 -8.60
CA VAL A 190 -2.32 2.71 -7.16
C VAL A 190 -3.60 2.87 -6.34
N LEU A 191 -4.39 3.92 -6.62
CA LEU A 191 -5.67 4.16 -5.95
C LEU A 191 -6.67 3.03 -6.21
N ALA A 192 -6.82 2.59 -7.45
CA ALA A 192 -7.67 1.45 -7.79
C ALA A 192 -7.24 0.18 -7.06
N GLY A 193 -5.93 -0.12 -7.06
CA GLY A 193 -5.37 -1.28 -6.35
C GLY A 193 -5.66 -1.24 -4.84
N SER A 194 -5.50 -0.07 -4.22
CA SER A 194 -5.84 0.15 -2.81
C SER A 194 -7.33 -0.06 -2.54
N ILE A 195 -8.23 0.42 -3.40
CA ILE A 195 -9.67 0.23 -3.24
C ILE A 195 -10.03 -1.26 -3.28
N PHE A 196 -9.50 -2.02 -4.23
CA PHE A 196 -9.79 -3.47 -4.31
C PHE A 196 -9.23 -4.24 -3.11
N GLN A 197 -8.00 -3.95 -2.68
CA GLN A 197 -7.45 -4.58 -1.46
C GLN A 197 -8.23 -4.17 -0.21
N PHE A 198 -8.63 -2.91 -0.10
CA PHE A 198 -9.43 -2.44 1.02
C PHE A 198 -10.78 -3.16 1.08
N MET A 199 -11.46 -3.31 -0.07
CA MET A 199 -12.70 -4.09 -0.18
C MET A 199 -12.51 -5.55 0.23
N ALA A 200 -11.41 -6.20 -0.18
CA ALA A 200 -11.11 -7.56 0.25
C ALA A 200 -10.98 -7.65 1.79
N VAL A 201 -10.27 -6.70 2.40
CA VAL A 201 -10.04 -6.68 3.84
C VAL A 201 -11.32 -6.39 4.63
N ILE A 202 -12.02 -5.31 4.33
CA ILE A 202 -13.19 -4.88 5.13
C ILE A 202 -14.39 -5.83 4.99
N LEU A 203 -14.57 -6.43 3.82
CA LEU A 203 -15.74 -7.29 3.58
C LEU A 203 -15.52 -8.71 4.10
N PHE A 204 -14.28 -9.22 4.03
CA PHE A 204 -14.00 -10.66 4.19
C PHE A 204 -12.95 -11.01 5.24
N VAL A 205 -12.16 -10.06 5.74
CA VAL A 205 -11.06 -10.33 6.69
C VAL A 205 -11.30 -9.72 8.05
N ILE A 206 -11.70 -8.44 8.11
CA ILE A 206 -12.07 -7.72 9.33
C ILE A 206 -13.55 -7.92 9.63
#